data_AF-K1ZQP9-F1
#
_entry.id   AF-K1ZQP9-F1
#
_cell.length_a   1.000
_cell.length_b   1.000
_cell.length_c   1.000
_cell.angle_alpha   90.00
_cell.angle_beta   90.00
_cell.angle_gamma   90.00
#
_symmetry.space_group_name_H-M   'P 1'
#
loop_
_entity.id
_entity.type
_entity.pdbx_description
1 polymer ?
#
loop_
_entity_poly.entity_id
_entity_poly.type
_entity_poly.pdbx_seq_one_letter_code
_entity_poly.pdbx_strand_id
1 'polypeptide(L)'
;MQPKKWSLQIGGRELVIETGLLAKQANGAVTVRYGDTVVLATAVMSKSASRIGGYFPLMVDYEERYYAAGKIKGSRFIKREGRPSDEAVLTGRVVDRTIRPLFNPRMRNDVQVVVTVLSIDGENDPAIVSMIAASTALSISNIPWNGPIGAVRVGRLNGELILNPVNGEVSEGDIDLIIAGTKDKVNMVEAGMKEVPEEDVVKAFSFGHEAIKKITALIDEVVAEVGVEKSAPALLAATEEFEVEIKELYLAENLSEILYHKDKMVIEEKMKAIKEKINAFIKEKYSSDFDKLREVAEQVFEEVADEIVHQNILEKEQRPDGRKLSEVRSISCITSLLPRTHGSAVFTRGETQALTVTTLGSPGDEQFIDTMEVDIKKRYIH
;
A
#
# COMPACT_ATOMS: atom_id res chain seq x y z
N MET A 1 33.67 -4.89 -8.30
CA MET A 1 32.96 -6.11 -7.89
C MET A 1 32.06 -6.53 -9.04
N GLN A 2 32.10 -7.80 -9.40
CA GLN A 2 31.16 -8.37 -10.36
C GLN A 2 29.76 -8.41 -9.72
N PRO A 3 28.69 -8.17 -10.49
CA PRO A 3 27.34 -8.30 -9.98
C PRO A 3 27.05 -9.74 -9.56
N LYS A 4 26.38 -9.90 -8.41
CA LYS A 4 25.86 -11.20 -7.97
C LYS A 4 24.44 -11.37 -8.51
N LYS A 5 24.08 -12.60 -8.86
CA LYS A 5 22.83 -12.95 -9.55
C LYS A 5 22.22 -14.20 -8.94
N TRP A 6 20.91 -14.14 -8.74
CA TRP A 6 20.07 -15.28 -8.36
C TRP A 6 18.90 -15.36 -9.31
N SER A 7 18.41 -16.57 -9.60
CA SER A 7 17.25 -16.73 -10.48
C SER A 7 16.29 -17.83 -10.04
N LEU A 8 15.04 -17.66 -10.45
CA LEU A 8 13.92 -18.57 -10.17
C LEU A 8 13.03 -18.68 -11.41
N GLN A 9 12.66 -19.90 -11.78
CA GLN A 9 11.63 -20.12 -12.80
C GLN A 9 10.24 -20.01 -12.17
N ILE A 10 9.43 -19.06 -12.65
CA ILE A 10 8.09 -18.80 -12.12
C ILE A 10 7.17 -18.29 -13.22
N GLY A 11 5.94 -18.81 -13.30
CA GLY A 11 5.00 -18.42 -14.35
C GLY A 11 5.56 -18.57 -15.77
N GLY A 12 6.36 -19.62 -16.01
CA GLY A 12 6.95 -19.92 -17.33
C GLY A 12 8.14 -19.05 -17.75
N ARG A 13 8.60 -18.12 -16.90
CA ARG A 13 9.70 -17.20 -17.19
C ARG A 13 10.72 -17.17 -16.06
N GLU A 14 11.91 -16.69 -16.39
CA GLU A 14 12.97 -16.50 -15.40
C GLU A 14 12.81 -15.15 -14.69
N LEU A 15 12.70 -15.19 -13.36
CA LEU A 15 12.88 -14.06 -12.47
C LEU A 15 14.36 -14.03 -12.06
N VAL A 16 15.06 -12.94 -12.34
CA VAL A 16 16.47 -12.73 -11.99
C VAL A 16 16.60 -11.54 -11.06
N ILE A 17 17.29 -11.71 -9.95
CA ILE A 17 17.66 -10.65 -9.02
C ILE A 17 19.16 -10.40 -9.14
N GLU A 18 19.55 -9.15 -9.39
CA GLU A 18 20.94 -8.71 -9.46
C GLU A 18 21.21 -7.58 -8.45
N THR A 19 22.39 -7.60 -7.82
CA THR A 19 22.85 -6.47 -6.98
C THR A 19 24.36 -6.24 -7.12
N GLY A 20 24.81 -5.05 -6.69
CA GLY A 20 26.22 -4.65 -6.66
C GLY A 20 26.73 -3.92 -7.92
N LEU A 21 25.90 -3.78 -8.97
CA LEU A 21 26.24 -3.01 -10.16
C LEU A 21 25.88 -1.52 -10.02
N LEU A 22 24.59 -1.23 -9.77
CA LEU A 22 24.00 0.10 -9.75
C LEU A 22 23.76 0.63 -8.33
N ALA A 23 23.68 1.95 -8.19
CA ALA A 23 23.23 2.66 -6.98
C ALA A 23 23.90 2.24 -5.64
N LYS A 24 25.21 2.00 -5.66
CA LYS A 24 26.02 1.51 -4.51
C LYS A 24 26.01 2.38 -3.25
N GLN A 25 25.50 3.61 -3.32
CA GLN A 25 25.40 4.51 -2.18
C GLN A 25 24.05 4.43 -1.46
N ALA A 26 23.05 3.77 -2.03
CA ALA A 26 21.78 3.52 -1.36
C ALA A 26 21.94 2.52 -0.22
N ASN A 27 21.02 2.53 0.75
CA ASN A 27 21.01 1.52 1.82
C ASN A 27 20.76 0.12 1.24
N GLY A 28 19.92 0.02 0.21
CA GLY A 28 19.75 -1.18 -0.61
C GLY A 28 19.44 -0.81 -2.05
N ALA A 29 20.01 -1.57 -2.99
CA ALA A 29 19.77 -1.39 -4.42
C ALA A 29 19.79 -2.74 -5.14
N VAL A 30 18.78 -3.00 -5.95
CA VAL A 30 18.63 -4.25 -6.72
C VAL A 30 18.06 -3.96 -8.10
N THR A 31 18.53 -4.72 -9.08
CA THR A 31 17.96 -4.77 -10.41
C THR A 31 17.27 -6.11 -10.56
N VAL A 32 15.94 -6.09 -10.70
CA VAL A 32 15.14 -7.30 -10.91
C VAL A 32 14.71 -7.33 -12.37
N ARG A 33 14.82 -8.51 -12.97
CA ARG A 33 14.40 -8.78 -14.33
C ARG A 33 13.41 -9.95 -14.33
N TYR A 34 12.31 -9.82 -15.05
CA TYR A 34 11.38 -10.91 -15.31
C TYR A 34 11.06 -10.93 -16.81
N GLY A 35 11.49 -11.97 -17.52
CA GLY A 35 11.60 -11.90 -18.97
C GLY A 35 12.63 -10.84 -19.39
N ASP A 36 12.21 -9.87 -20.21
CA ASP A 36 13.03 -8.73 -20.64
C ASP A 36 12.55 -7.40 -20.01
N THR A 37 11.58 -7.46 -19.10
CA THR A 37 11.20 -6.34 -18.24
C THR A 37 12.18 -6.21 -17.07
N VAL A 38 12.81 -5.03 -16.94
CA VAL A 38 13.89 -4.74 -15.99
C VAL A 38 13.53 -3.53 -15.15
N VAL A 39 13.62 -3.69 -13.83
CA VAL A 39 13.30 -2.66 -12.84
C VAL A 39 14.47 -2.50 -11.86
N LEU A 40 14.86 -1.25 -11.61
CA LEU A 40 15.80 -0.90 -10.54
C LEU A 40 15.01 -0.37 -9.34
N ALA A 41 15.15 -1.02 -8.19
CA ALA A 41 14.64 -0.51 -6.93
C ALA A 41 15.80 -0.06 -6.04
N THR A 42 15.63 1.11 -5.43
CA THR A 42 16.54 1.65 -4.42
C THR A 42 15.77 2.00 -3.16
N ALA A 43 16.31 1.65 -2.01
CA ALA A 43 15.75 1.98 -0.70
C ALA A 43 16.77 2.80 0.08
N VAL A 44 16.31 3.93 0.63
CA VAL A 44 17.15 4.85 1.41
C VAL A 44 16.42 5.21 2.70
N MET A 45 17.17 5.26 3.80
CA MET A 45 16.67 5.69 5.11
C MET A 45 17.56 6.78 5.69
N SER A 46 16.93 7.84 6.22
CA SER A 46 17.62 8.90 6.95
C SER A 46 18.27 8.41 8.25
N LYS A 47 19.38 9.04 8.64
CA LYS A 47 20.12 8.67 9.86
C LYS A 47 19.43 9.12 11.16
N SER A 48 18.63 10.17 11.09
CA SER A 48 17.91 10.75 12.23
C SER A 48 16.41 10.63 12.02
N ALA A 49 15.63 10.82 13.08
CA ALA A 49 14.19 11.00 12.96
C ALA A 49 13.86 12.16 12.00
N SER A 50 12.73 12.02 11.30
CA SER A 50 12.17 13.05 10.45
C SER A 50 11.83 14.29 11.27
N ARG A 51 11.86 15.44 10.60
CA ARG A 51 11.36 16.70 11.17
C ARG A 51 9.84 16.79 11.08
N ILE A 52 9.22 15.92 10.29
CA ILE A 52 7.78 15.82 10.15
C ILE A 52 7.28 14.83 11.20
N GLY A 53 6.50 15.31 12.15
CA GLY A 53 5.91 14.49 13.22
C GLY A 53 4.50 13.99 12.88
N GLY A 54 4.02 13.02 13.66
CA GLY A 54 2.63 12.55 13.66
C GLY A 54 2.35 11.32 12.80
N TYR A 55 3.31 10.84 11.99
CA TYR A 55 3.14 9.62 11.20
C TYR A 55 4.50 9.00 10.81
N PHE A 56 4.48 7.77 10.28
CA PHE A 56 5.66 7.14 9.69
C PHE A 56 5.90 7.62 8.23
N PRO A 57 6.98 8.37 7.96
CA PRO A 57 7.23 8.97 6.65
C PRO A 57 7.87 7.97 5.67
N LEU A 58 7.03 7.15 5.05
CA LEU A 58 7.38 6.32 3.89
C LEU A 58 6.89 6.99 2.61
N MET A 59 7.80 7.20 1.66
CA MET A 59 7.53 7.65 0.31
C MET A 59 7.92 6.57 -0.70
N VAL A 60 7.02 6.27 -1.62
CA VAL A 60 7.27 5.32 -2.72
C VAL A 60 7.06 6.04 -4.04
N ASP A 61 8.14 6.12 -4.82
CA ASP A 61 8.13 6.72 -6.15
C ASP A 61 8.28 5.62 -7.20
N TYR A 62 7.29 5.51 -8.09
CA TYR A 62 7.38 4.67 -9.28
C TYR A 62 7.63 5.55 -10.50
N GLU A 63 8.79 5.38 -11.12
CA GLU A 63 9.26 6.17 -12.24
C GLU A 63 9.18 5.38 -13.55
N GLU A 64 8.22 5.77 -14.38
CA GLU A 64 8.16 5.36 -15.78
C GLU A 64 9.20 6.11 -16.60
N ARG A 65 9.95 5.39 -17.43
CA ARG A 65 10.90 5.97 -18.38
C ARG A 65 10.51 5.54 -19.78
N TYR A 66 10.24 6.49 -20.68
CA TYR A 66 9.75 6.13 -22.02
C TYR A 66 10.81 5.40 -22.84
N TYR A 67 12.09 5.61 -22.53
CA TYR A 67 13.18 4.83 -23.12
C TYR A 67 13.09 3.34 -22.79
N ALA A 68 12.42 2.95 -21.69
CA ALA A 68 12.25 1.55 -21.33
C ALA A 68 11.46 0.79 -22.41
N ALA A 69 10.59 1.49 -23.14
CA ALA A 69 9.85 0.99 -24.30
C ALA A 69 10.48 1.39 -25.65
N GLY A 70 11.67 2.00 -25.65
CA GLY A 70 12.27 2.61 -26.85
C GLY A 70 11.47 3.77 -27.43
N LYS A 71 10.61 4.41 -26.65
CA LYS A 71 9.68 5.48 -27.08
C LYS A 71 10.23 6.87 -26.70
N ILE A 72 9.91 7.87 -27.52
CA ILE A 72 10.04 9.30 -27.14
C ILE A 72 8.63 9.81 -26.82
N LYS A 73 8.47 10.49 -25.68
CA LYS A 73 7.16 10.99 -25.22
C LYS A 73 6.43 11.81 -26.29
N GLY A 74 5.13 11.54 -26.47
CA GLY A 74 4.29 12.13 -27.51
C GLY A 74 4.04 13.63 -27.38
N SER A 75 4.24 14.22 -26.19
CA SER A 75 3.98 15.64 -25.91
C SER A 75 4.56 16.58 -26.97
N ARG A 76 3.73 17.53 -27.44
CA ARG A 76 4.09 18.51 -28.48
C ARG A 76 5.15 19.50 -28.01
N PHE A 77 5.22 19.77 -26.70
CA PHE A 77 6.07 20.81 -26.13
C PHE A 77 7.24 20.27 -25.32
N ILE A 78 7.01 19.25 -24.48
CA ILE A 78 8.00 18.72 -23.55
C ILE A 78 8.31 17.27 -23.90
N LYS A 79 9.47 17.03 -24.52
CA LYS A 79 9.95 15.69 -24.89
C LYS A 79 10.68 14.97 -23.75
N ARG A 80 10.20 15.16 -22.51
CA ARG A 80 10.77 14.59 -21.29
C ARG A 80 9.65 14.12 -20.37
N GLU A 81 9.93 13.09 -19.59
CA GLU A 81 9.06 12.64 -18.50
C GLU A 81 8.85 13.78 -17.49
N GLY A 82 7.62 13.91 -17.01
CA GLY A 82 7.20 14.99 -16.13
C GLY A 82 6.45 14.41 -14.95
N ARG A 83 5.25 14.93 -14.68
CA ARG A 83 4.35 14.34 -13.68
C ARG A 83 4.09 12.85 -14.01
N PRO A 84 4.08 11.96 -12.99
CA PRO A 84 3.67 10.57 -13.16
C PRO A 84 2.28 10.44 -13.79
N SER A 85 2.08 9.40 -14.59
CA SER A 85 0.76 9.02 -15.10
C SER A 85 -0.13 8.48 -13.97
N ASP A 86 -1.44 8.38 -14.21
CA ASP A 86 -2.34 7.78 -13.21
C ASP A 86 -1.95 6.33 -12.91
N GLU A 87 -1.54 5.57 -13.94
CA GLU A 87 -1.05 4.20 -13.79
C GLU A 87 0.21 4.15 -12.93
N ALA A 88 1.19 5.02 -13.20
CA ALA A 88 2.40 5.12 -12.37
C ALA A 88 2.10 5.40 -10.90
N VAL A 89 1.12 6.28 -10.62
CA VAL A 89 0.67 6.57 -9.26
C VAL A 89 -0.01 5.34 -8.64
N LEU A 90 -0.84 4.62 -9.39
CA LEU A 90 -1.47 3.39 -8.93
C LEU A 90 -0.43 2.32 -8.60
N THR A 91 0.54 2.07 -9.49
CA THR A 91 1.63 1.12 -9.25
C THR A 91 2.44 1.50 -8.00
N GLY A 92 2.80 2.77 -7.84
CA GLY A 92 3.46 3.28 -6.63
C GLY A 92 2.64 3.02 -5.36
N ARG A 93 1.32 3.20 -5.42
CA ARG A 93 0.41 2.89 -4.30
C ARG A 93 0.32 1.40 -4.00
N VAL A 94 0.35 0.54 -5.03
CA VAL A 94 0.37 -0.92 -4.85
C VAL A 94 1.65 -1.36 -4.13
N VAL A 95 2.81 -0.83 -4.54
CA VAL A 95 4.08 -1.07 -3.84
C VAL A 95 4.01 -0.57 -2.40
N ASP A 96 3.55 0.66 -2.17
CA ASP A 96 3.41 1.25 -0.83
C ASP A 96 2.52 0.41 0.10
N ARG A 97 1.31 0.05 -0.34
CA ARG A 97 0.36 -0.79 0.42
C ARG A 97 0.97 -2.15 0.77
N THR A 98 1.86 -2.65 -0.07
CA THR A 98 2.50 -3.96 0.10
C THR A 98 3.62 -3.93 1.13
N ILE A 99 4.42 -2.87 1.18
CA ILE A 99 5.59 -2.78 2.08
C ILE A 99 5.29 -2.06 3.41
N ARG A 100 4.34 -1.11 3.41
CA ARG A 100 4.05 -0.23 4.56
C ARG A 100 3.68 -0.99 5.85
N PRO A 101 2.80 -2.01 5.82
CA PRO A 101 2.39 -2.71 7.05
C PRO A 101 3.50 -3.49 7.75
N LEU A 102 4.65 -3.67 7.08
CA LEU A 102 5.79 -4.44 7.59
C LEU A 102 6.86 -3.55 8.22
N PHE A 103 6.65 -2.23 8.26
CA PHE A 103 7.44 -1.33 9.08
C PHE A 103 6.84 -1.21 10.48
N ASN A 104 7.69 -0.87 11.46
CA ASN A 104 7.20 -0.50 12.78
C ASN A 104 6.44 0.85 12.67
N PRO A 105 5.16 0.95 13.09
CA PRO A 105 4.38 2.18 12.98
C PRO A 105 4.92 3.34 13.82
N ARG A 106 5.70 3.04 14.87
CA ARG A 106 6.40 4.03 15.70
C ARG A 106 7.71 4.52 15.08
N MET A 107 8.17 3.96 13.95
CA MET A 107 9.36 4.45 13.28
C MET A 107 9.14 5.86 12.74
N ARG A 108 10.16 6.72 12.86
CA ARG A 108 10.12 8.12 12.42
C ARG A 108 11.26 8.49 11.47
N ASN A 109 12.11 7.55 11.06
CA ASN A 109 13.06 7.80 9.98
C ASN A 109 12.30 8.04 8.68
N ASP A 110 12.71 9.05 7.90
CA ASP A 110 12.31 9.16 6.49
C ASP A 110 12.84 7.96 5.72
N VAL A 111 11.93 7.21 5.10
CA VAL A 111 12.24 6.08 4.20
C VAL A 111 11.71 6.42 2.81
N GLN A 112 12.59 6.34 1.82
CA GLN A 112 12.22 6.49 0.42
C GLN A 112 12.54 5.19 -0.33
N VAL A 113 11.56 4.70 -1.09
CA VAL A 113 11.74 3.60 -2.03
C VAL A 113 11.46 4.14 -3.42
N VAL A 114 12.48 4.18 -4.27
CA VAL A 114 12.35 4.60 -5.68
C VAL A 114 12.47 3.38 -6.55
N VAL A 115 11.46 3.17 -7.39
CA VAL A 115 11.37 2.08 -8.35
C VAL A 115 11.36 2.68 -9.75
N THR A 116 12.44 2.45 -10.50
CA THR A 116 12.60 2.97 -11.86
C THR A 116 12.54 1.83 -12.86
N VAL A 117 11.63 1.92 -13.82
CA VAL A 117 11.55 0.95 -14.91
C VAL A 117 12.61 1.28 -15.96
N LEU A 118 13.49 0.32 -16.23
CA LEU A 118 14.63 0.48 -17.13
C LEU A 118 14.39 -0.13 -18.51
N SER A 119 13.61 -1.19 -18.59
CA SER A 119 13.24 -1.90 -19.82
C SER A 119 11.87 -2.54 -19.63
N ILE A 120 11.05 -2.57 -20.67
CA ILE A 120 9.83 -3.37 -20.73
C ILE A 120 9.83 -4.22 -22.00
N ASP A 121 9.27 -5.42 -21.92
CA ASP A 121 9.13 -6.34 -23.05
C ASP A 121 7.74 -6.34 -23.67
N GLY A 122 6.80 -5.61 -23.06
CA GLY A 122 5.40 -5.54 -23.49
C GLY A 122 4.58 -6.77 -23.09
N GLU A 123 5.21 -7.81 -22.52
CA GLU A 123 4.56 -9.06 -22.13
C GLU A 123 4.37 -9.16 -20.61
N ASN A 124 5.36 -8.71 -19.83
CA ASN A 124 5.38 -8.84 -18.39
C ASN A 124 4.98 -7.54 -17.70
N ASP A 125 4.12 -7.65 -16.70
CA ASP A 125 3.68 -6.48 -15.92
C ASP A 125 4.81 -5.94 -15.03
N PRO A 126 5.28 -4.69 -15.26
CA PRO A 126 6.33 -4.08 -14.46
C PRO A 126 5.92 -3.84 -13.01
N ALA A 127 4.62 -3.76 -12.67
CA ALA A 127 4.14 -3.61 -11.30
C ALA A 127 4.51 -4.80 -10.40
N ILE A 128 4.40 -6.02 -10.92
CA ILE A 128 4.79 -7.24 -10.19
C ILE A 128 6.30 -7.25 -9.93
N VAL A 129 7.09 -6.95 -10.96
CA VAL A 129 8.55 -6.86 -10.86
C VAL A 129 8.97 -5.78 -9.87
N SER A 130 8.24 -4.66 -9.85
CA SER A 130 8.46 -3.53 -8.95
C SER A 130 8.24 -3.86 -7.49
N MET A 131 7.19 -4.61 -7.16
CA MET A 131 6.95 -5.07 -5.78
C MET A 131 8.07 -6.00 -5.30
N ILE A 132 8.50 -6.94 -6.15
CA ILE A 132 9.61 -7.86 -5.83
C ILE A 132 10.92 -7.09 -5.67
N ALA A 133 11.18 -6.12 -6.53
CA ALA A 133 12.36 -5.28 -6.47
C ALA A 133 12.39 -4.42 -5.19
N ALA A 134 11.28 -3.76 -4.84
CA ALA A 134 11.16 -2.99 -3.61
C ALA A 134 11.36 -3.87 -2.36
N SER A 135 10.71 -5.03 -2.34
CA SER A 135 10.86 -6.05 -1.28
C SER A 135 12.33 -6.46 -1.11
N THR A 136 13.00 -6.81 -2.20
CA THR A 136 14.39 -7.27 -2.17
C THR A 136 15.33 -6.12 -1.76
N ALA A 137 15.14 -4.90 -2.27
CA ALA A 137 15.93 -3.73 -1.90
C ALA A 137 15.86 -3.44 -0.38
N LEU A 138 14.67 -3.48 0.20
CA LEU A 138 14.48 -3.32 1.64
C LEU A 138 15.10 -4.46 2.43
N SER A 139 14.91 -5.70 1.97
CA SER A 139 15.43 -6.90 2.62
C SER A 139 16.95 -6.92 2.72
N ILE A 140 17.67 -6.55 1.64
CA ILE A 140 19.14 -6.53 1.67
C ILE A 140 19.72 -5.30 2.38
N SER A 141 18.91 -4.26 2.60
CA SER A 141 19.35 -3.01 3.23
C SER A 141 19.50 -3.11 4.75
N ASN A 142 20.08 -2.09 5.38
CA ASN A 142 20.08 -1.95 6.84
C ASN A 142 18.76 -1.38 7.41
N ILE A 143 17.74 -1.17 6.59
CA ILE A 143 16.46 -0.57 7.01
C ILE A 143 15.63 -1.62 7.78
N PRO A 144 15.16 -1.32 9.00
CA PRO A 144 14.31 -2.22 9.78
C PRO A 144 12.96 -2.45 9.11
N TRP A 145 12.74 -3.67 8.63
CA TRP A 145 11.54 -4.04 7.87
C TRP A 145 11.28 -5.55 8.00
N ASN A 146 10.03 -5.93 8.27
CA ASN A 146 9.62 -7.30 8.61
C ASN A 146 9.16 -8.13 7.39
N GLY A 147 9.78 -7.90 6.22
CA GLY A 147 9.58 -8.74 5.03
C GLY A 147 10.44 -10.02 5.04
N PRO A 148 10.75 -10.61 3.87
CA PRO A 148 10.38 -10.16 2.53
C PRO A 148 8.91 -10.45 2.20
N ILE A 149 8.44 -9.78 1.14
CA ILE A 149 7.22 -10.15 0.42
C ILE A 149 7.54 -10.67 -0.98
N GLY A 150 6.67 -11.55 -1.47
CA GLY A 150 6.57 -11.89 -2.88
C GLY A 150 5.28 -11.31 -3.44
N ALA A 151 5.22 -11.24 -4.77
CA ALA A 151 4.05 -10.75 -5.48
C ALA A 151 3.85 -11.50 -6.79
N VAL A 152 2.60 -11.74 -7.15
CA VAL A 152 2.21 -12.32 -8.45
C VAL A 152 0.89 -11.73 -8.92
N ARG A 153 0.64 -11.79 -10.23
CA ARG A 153 -0.70 -11.64 -10.81
C ARG A 153 -1.25 -13.03 -11.11
N VAL A 154 -2.51 -13.28 -10.82
CA VAL A 154 -3.22 -14.52 -11.14
C VAL A 154 -4.32 -14.17 -12.14
N GLY A 155 -4.32 -14.89 -13.26
CA GLY A 155 -5.38 -14.84 -14.27
C GLY A 155 -6.11 -16.17 -14.38
N ARG A 156 -7.18 -16.21 -15.19
CA ARG A 156 -7.85 -17.45 -15.60
C ARG A 156 -8.02 -17.51 -17.11
N LEU A 157 -7.50 -18.54 -17.75
CA LEU A 157 -7.62 -18.76 -19.19
C LEU A 157 -8.15 -20.18 -19.45
N ASN A 158 -9.16 -20.33 -20.30
CA ASN A 158 -9.79 -21.62 -20.61
C ASN A 158 -10.24 -22.43 -19.37
N GLY A 159 -10.64 -21.74 -18.30
CA GLY A 159 -11.05 -22.34 -17.03
C GLY A 159 -9.91 -22.68 -16.08
N GLU A 160 -8.65 -22.49 -16.47
CA GLU A 160 -7.47 -22.79 -15.66
C GLU A 160 -6.80 -21.52 -15.11
N LEU A 161 -6.34 -21.58 -13.87
CA LEU A 161 -5.59 -20.48 -13.26
C LEU A 161 -4.16 -20.43 -13.80
N ILE A 162 -3.70 -19.23 -14.14
CA ILE A 162 -2.36 -18.97 -14.68
C ILE A 162 -1.64 -17.90 -13.87
N LEU A 163 -0.32 -18.06 -13.71
CA LEU A 163 0.54 -17.12 -12.98
C LEU A 163 1.19 -16.12 -13.93
N ASN A 164 1.20 -14.86 -13.52
CA ASN A 164 1.74 -13.72 -14.24
C ASN A 164 1.35 -13.75 -15.72
N PRO A 165 0.04 -13.79 -16.04
CA PRO A 165 -0.43 -13.80 -17.43
C PRO A 165 0.28 -12.74 -18.27
N VAL A 166 0.59 -13.09 -19.52
CA VAL A 166 1.12 -12.12 -20.49
C VAL A 166 0.12 -10.98 -20.66
N ASN A 167 0.61 -9.75 -20.82
CA ASN A 167 -0.22 -8.59 -21.10
C ASN A 167 -1.19 -8.89 -22.25
N GLY A 168 -2.49 -8.75 -21.97
CA GLY A 168 -3.58 -9.12 -22.88
C GLY A 168 -4.35 -10.36 -22.43
N GLU A 169 -3.69 -11.41 -21.94
CA GLU A 169 -4.35 -12.68 -21.55
C GLU A 169 -5.35 -12.49 -20.40
N VAL A 170 -5.05 -11.56 -19.47
CA VAL A 170 -5.95 -11.18 -18.38
C VAL A 170 -7.32 -10.74 -18.90
N SER A 171 -7.35 -10.01 -20.03
CA SER A 171 -8.58 -9.45 -20.58
C SER A 171 -9.50 -10.52 -21.20
N GLU A 172 -8.93 -11.65 -21.60
CA GLU A 172 -9.63 -12.83 -22.12
C GLU A 172 -10.30 -13.63 -20.99
N GLY A 173 -9.73 -13.57 -19.79
CA GLY A 173 -10.24 -14.22 -18.59
C GLY A 173 -11.33 -13.44 -17.85
N ASP A 174 -11.74 -13.99 -16.71
CA ASP A 174 -12.68 -13.40 -15.75
C ASP A 174 -12.07 -13.14 -14.38
N ILE A 175 -10.80 -13.46 -14.19
CA ILE A 175 -10.01 -13.18 -12.98
C ILE A 175 -8.80 -12.33 -13.37
N ASP A 176 -8.66 -11.16 -12.75
CA ASP A 176 -7.44 -10.37 -12.64
C ASP A 176 -7.17 -10.15 -11.15
N LEU A 177 -6.14 -10.78 -10.62
CA LEU A 177 -5.82 -10.73 -9.20
C LEU A 177 -4.34 -10.44 -9.01
N ILE A 178 -3.99 -9.25 -8.51
CA ILE A 178 -2.67 -9.00 -7.94
C ILE A 178 -2.71 -9.38 -6.46
N ILE A 179 -1.80 -10.24 -6.05
CA ILE A 179 -1.67 -10.69 -4.67
C ILE A 179 -0.21 -10.58 -4.22
N ALA A 180 -0.02 -10.03 -3.02
CA ALA A 180 1.29 -9.94 -2.38
C ALA A 180 1.22 -10.31 -0.90
N GLY A 181 2.32 -10.86 -0.39
CA GLY A 181 2.38 -11.41 0.95
C GLY A 181 3.77 -11.87 1.36
N THR A 182 3.91 -12.16 2.65
CA THR A 182 5.05 -12.90 3.18
C THR A 182 4.86 -14.40 2.92
N LYS A 183 5.85 -15.21 3.29
CA LYS A 183 5.75 -16.67 3.24
C LYS A 183 4.51 -17.22 3.99
N ASP A 184 4.10 -16.52 5.04
CA ASP A 184 3.04 -16.98 5.96
C ASP A 184 1.68 -16.37 5.65
N LYS A 185 1.63 -15.09 5.26
CA LYS A 185 0.38 -14.34 5.17
C LYS A 185 0.34 -13.41 3.97
N VAL A 186 -0.86 -13.28 3.39
CA VAL A 186 -1.19 -12.25 2.39
C VAL A 186 -1.47 -10.94 3.12
N ASN A 187 -0.89 -9.84 2.65
CA ASN A 187 -1.10 -8.51 3.23
C ASN A 187 -1.63 -7.48 2.22
N MET A 188 -1.62 -7.79 0.91
CA MET A 188 -2.15 -6.91 -0.12
C MET A 188 -2.84 -7.71 -1.23
N VAL A 189 -4.03 -7.25 -1.60
CA VAL A 189 -4.82 -7.76 -2.72
C VAL A 189 -5.37 -6.57 -3.51
N GLU A 190 -5.30 -6.66 -4.83
CA GLU A 190 -6.00 -5.82 -5.80
C GLU A 190 -6.64 -6.75 -6.84
N ALA A 191 -7.93 -6.61 -7.11
CA ALA A 191 -8.62 -7.56 -7.98
C ALA A 191 -9.72 -6.92 -8.83
N GLY A 192 -9.83 -7.38 -10.07
CA GLY A 192 -10.95 -7.16 -10.97
C GLY A 192 -11.47 -8.51 -11.47
N MET A 193 -12.77 -8.77 -11.32
CA MET A 193 -13.36 -10.07 -11.68
C MET A 193 -14.73 -9.92 -12.33
N LYS A 194 -15.09 -10.83 -13.23
CA LYS A 194 -16.39 -10.84 -13.94
C LYS A 194 -17.36 -11.81 -13.26
N GLU A 195 -17.94 -11.40 -12.14
CA GLU A 195 -18.96 -12.17 -11.39
C GLU A 195 -18.50 -13.60 -11.01
N VAL A 196 -17.23 -13.74 -10.61
CA VAL A 196 -16.61 -15.02 -10.29
C VAL A 196 -17.11 -15.56 -8.94
N PRO A 197 -17.46 -16.86 -8.82
CA PRO A 197 -17.86 -17.48 -7.55
C PRO A 197 -16.78 -17.38 -6.47
N GLU A 198 -17.19 -17.18 -5.21
CA GLU A 198 -16.27 -16.99 -4.08
C GLU A 198 -15.29 -18.16 -3.89
N GLU A 199 -15.73 -19.39 -4.16
CA GLU A 199 -14.86 -20.57 -4.08
C GLU A 199 -13.68 -20.51 -5.05
N ASP A 200 -13.86 -19.92 -6.23
CA ASP A 200 -12.81 -19.79 -7.24
C ASP A 200 -11.87 -18.63 -6.88
N VAL A 201 -12.38 -17.58 -6.25
CA VAL A 201 -11.55 -16.49 -5.69
C VAL A 201 -10.58 -17.05 -4.63
N VAL A 202 -11.08 -17.90 -3.72
CA VAL A 202 -10.24 -18.52 -2.68
C VAL A 202 -9.19 -19.48 -3.29
N LYS A 203 -9.55 -20.22 -4.35
CA LYS A 203 -8.58 -21.03 -5.12
C LYS A 203 -7.50 -20.16 -5.75
N ALA A 204 -7.87 -19.03 -6.36
CA ALA A 204 -6.92 -18.09 -6.95
C ALA A 204 -5.95 -17.49 -5.91
N PHE A 205 -6.44 -17.19 -4.70
CA PHE A 205 -5.60 -16.69 -3.60
C PHE A 205 -4.57 -17.74 -3.18
N SER A 206 -5.02 -18.98 -3.00
CA SER A 206 -4.14 -20.10 -2.60
C SER A 206 -3.09 -20.39 -3.68
N PHE A 207 -3.50 -20.39 -4.94
CA PHE A 207 -2.62 -20.59 -6.08
C PHE A 207 -1.54 -19.51 -6.18
N GLY A 208 -1.90 -18.24 -6.00
CA GLY A 208 -0.95 -17.13 -5.95
C GLY A 208 0.00 -17.18 -4.74
N HIS A 209 -0.50 -17.58 -3.56
CA HIS A 209 0.31 -17.65 -2.35
C HIS A 209 1.42 -18.71 -2.42
N GLU A 210 1.18 -19.84 -3.08
CA GLU A 210 2.23 -20.84 -3.33
C GLU A 210 3.39 -20.29 -4.18
N ALA A 211 3.09 -19.40 -5.13
CA ALA A 211 4.10 -18.72 -5.93
C ALA A 211 4.88 -17.68 -5.10
N ILE A 212 4.18 -16.94 -4.22
CA ILE A 212 4.78 -15.98 -3.28
C ILE A 212 5.79 -16.66 -2.35
N LYS A 213 5.50 -17.87 -1.85
CA LYS A 213 6.43 -18.64 -1.00
C LYS A 213 7.75 -18.93 -1.71
N LYS A 214 7.72 -19.24 -3.01
CA LYS A 214 8.93 -19.48 -3.81
C LYS A 214 9.74 -18.19 -4.02
N ILE A 215 9.07 -17.07 -4.28
CA ILE A 215 9.73 -15.77 -4.44
C ILE A 215 10.38 -15.32 -3.14
N THR A 216 9.66 -15.43 -2.01
CA THR A 216 10.20 -15.05 -0.69
C THR A 216 11.40 -15.90 -0.31
N ALA A 217 11.37 -17.21 -0.58
CA ALA A 217 12.53 -18.08 -0.39
C ALA A 217 13.75 -17.65 -1.22
N LEU A 218 13.56 -17.27 -2.50
CA LEU A 218 14.64 -16.71 -3.31
C LEU A 218 15.20 -15.43 -2.67
N ILE A 219 14.34 -14.52 -2.20
CA ILE A 219 14.80 -13.27 -1.56
C ILE A 219 15.56 -13.58 -0.27
N ASP A 220 15.13 -14.56 0.52
CA ASP A 220 15.83 -15.00 1.73
C ASP A 220 17.25 -15.52 1.39
N GLU A 221 17.43 -16.24 0.27
CA GLU A 221 18.76 -16.64 -0.22
C GLU A 221 19.63 -15.41 -0.57
N VAL A 222 19.06 -14.40 -1.23
CA VAL A 222 19.77 -13.14 -1.52
C VAL A 222 20.20 -12.46 -0.22
N VAL A 223 19.31 -12.36 0.77
CA VAL A 223 19.60 -11.73 2.07
C VAL A 223 20.70 -12.49 2.80
N ALA A 224 20.68 -13.82 2.79
CA ALA A 224 21.72 -14.62 3.44
C ALA A 224 23.12 -14.36 2.87
N GLU A 225 23.22 -14.04 1.57
CA GLU A 225 24.50 -13.86 0.90
C GLU A 225 25.02 -12.40 0.87
N VAL A 226 24.12 -11.42 0.82
CA VAL A 226 24.48 -9.99 0.66
C VAL A 226 23.76 -9.04 1.60
N GLY A 227 22.83 -9.52 2.40
CA GLY A 227 22.11 -8.69 3.36
C GLY A 227 23.05 -8.07 4.39
N VAL A 228 22.72 -6.86 4.80
CA VAL A 228 23.45 -6.16 5.87
C VAL A 228 22.67 -6.17 7.18
N GLU A 229 23.38 -5.98 8.28
CA GLU A 229 22.77 -5.87 9.61
C GLU A 229 21.79 -4.69 9.66
N LYS A 230 20.61 -4.93 10.26
CA LYS A 230 19.57 -3.90 10.42
C LYS A 230 20.02 -2.86 11.45
N SER A 231 19.88 -1.58 11.11
CA SER A 231 20.15 -0.48 12.04
C SER A 231 19.06 -0.36 13.11
N ALA A 232 19.37 0.23 14.26
CA ALA A 232 18.31 0.60 15.21
C ALA A 232 17.46 1.75 14.62
N PRO A 233 16.12 1.60 14.51
CA PRO A 233 15.26 2.67 14.03
C PRO A 233 15.11 3.78 15.08
N ALA A 234 14.94 5.02 14.62
CA ALA A 234 14.45 6.09 15.47
C ALA A 234 12.96 5.87 15.73
N LEU A 235 12.64 5.36 16.92
CA LEU A 235 11.27 5.12 17.37
C LEU A 235 10.74 6.31 18.14
N LEU A 236 9.47 6.62 17.90
CA LEU A 236 8.67 7.44 18.79
C LEU A 236 8.27 6.59 20.00
N ALA A 237 8.99 6.79 21.11
CA ALA A 237 8.74 6.12 22.37
C ALA A 237 9.10 7.05 23.55
N ALA A 238 8.43 6.82 24.68
CA ALA A 238 8.76 7.40 25.97
C ALA A 238 9.23 6.31 26.95
N THR A 239 9.34 6.63 28.24
CA THR A 239 9.57 5.62 29.26
C THR A 239 8.32 4.77 29.46
N GLU A 240 8.49 3.52 29.88
CA GLU A 240 7.37 2.60 30.10
C GLU A 240 6.39 3.15 31.14
N GLU A 241 6.91 3.81 32.18
CA GLU A 241 6.10 4.45 33.22
C GLU A 241 5.21 5.57 32.66
N PHE A 242 5.72 6.34 31.69
CA PHE A 242 4.94 7.39 31.04
C PHE A 242 3.82 6.80 30.18
N GLU A 243 4.12 5.77 29.38
CA GLU A 243 3.11 5.15 28.51
C GLU A 243 2.01 4.47 29.33
N VAL A 244 2.36 3.82 30.45
CA VAL A 244 1.39 3.27 31.41
C VAL A 244 0.53 4.37 32.03
N GLU A 245 1.15 5.45 32.52
CA GLU A 245 0.41 6.57 33.13
C GLU A 245 -0.58 7.21 32.15
N ILE A 246 -0.16 7.44 30.90
CA ILE A 246 -1.03 8.00 29.86
C ILE A 246 -2.17 7.04 29.53
N LYS A 247 -1.89 5.73 29.43
CA LYS A 247 -2.92 4.71 29.21
C LYS A 247 -3.95 4.70 30.34
N GLU A 248 -3.52 4.77 31.60
CA GLU A 248 -4.41 4.87 32.76
C GLU A 248 -5.27 6.14 32.74
N LEU A 249 -4.70 7.29 32.34
CA LEU A 249 -5.45 8.53 32.19
C LEU A 249 -6.53 8.46 31.11
N TYR A 250 -6.23 7.85 29.96
CA TYR A 250 -7.23 7.63 28.91
C TYR A 250 -8.38 6.72 29.40
N LEU A 251 -8.06 5.66 30.14
CA LEU A 251 -9.06 4.77 30.72
C LEU A 251 -9.90 5.46 31.80
N ALA A 252 -9.27 6.27 32.67
CA ALA A 252 -9.94 7.02 33.72
C ALA A 252 -10.93 8.08 33.17
N GLU A 253 -10.65 8.64 31.99
CA GLU A 253 -11.54 9.58 31.29
C GLU A 253 -12.67 8.88 30.52
N ASN A 254 -12.94 7.60 30.79
CA ASN A 254 -14.01 6.79 30.19
C ASN A 254 -13.93 6.73 28.66
N LEU A 255 -12.73 6.62 28.10
CA LEU A 255 -12.52 6.51 26.64
C LEU A 255 -13.41 5.45 25.99
N SER A 256 -13.60 4.31 26.65
CA SER A 256 -14.48 3.23 26.17
C SER A 256 -15.93 3.68 25.97
N GLU A 257 -16.51 4.43 26.91
CA GLU A 257 -17.89 4.93 26.76
C GLU A 257 -18.00 5.99 25.67
N ILE A 258 -16.95 6.78 25.49
CA ILE A 258 -16.90 7.85 24.49
C ILE A 258 -16.83 7.26 23.09
N LEU A 259 -15.96 6.27 22.85
CA LEU A 259 -15.83 5.60 21.55
C LEU A 259 -17.14 4.95 21.07
N TYR A 260 -18.02 4.57 22.00
CA TYR A 260 -19.30 3.91 21.73
C TYR A 260 -20.51 4.85 21.79
N HIS A 261 -20.28 6.16 21.82
CA HIS A 261 -21.36 7.13 21.76
C HIS A 261 -22.00 7.14 20.35
N LYS A 262 -23.33 7.29 20.27
CA LYS A 262 -24.05 7.19 18.98
C LYS A 262 -23.80 8.36 18.03
N ASP A 263 -23.54 9.54 18.59
CA ASP A 263 -23.35 10.77 17.82
C ASP A 263 -21.86 11.04 17.62
N LYS A 264 -21.41 11.01 16.36
CA LYS A 264 -20.03 11.26 15.95
C LYS A 264 -19.53 12.64 16.36
N MET A 265 -20.37 13.68 16.31
CA MET A 265 -19.96 15.03 16.70
C MET A 265 -19.63 15.08 18.20
N VAL A 266 -20.41 14.36 19.02
CA VAL A 266 -20.16 14.23 20.46
C VAL A 266 -18.88 13.42 20.73
N ILE A 267 -18.61 12.38 19.94
CA ILE A 267 -17.34 11.63 20.03
C ILE A 267 -16.17 12.58 19.75
N GLU A 268 -16.21 13.33 18.65
CA GLU A 268 -15.15 14.28 18.27
C GLU A 268 -14.91 15.35 19.34
N GLU A 269 -15.98 15.93 19.89
CA GLU A 269 -15.90 16.94 20.96
C GLU A 269 -15.27 16.37 22.24
N LYS A 270 -15.74 15.20 22.70
CA LYS A 270 -15.21 14.55 23.91
C LYS A 270 -13.78 14.07 23.73
N MET A 271 -13.44 13.51 22.57
CA MET A 271 -12.06 13.12 22.24
C MET A 271 -11.13 14.33 22.26
N LYS A 272 -11.56 15.46 21.69
CA LYS A 272 -10.79 16.70 21.73
C LYS A 272 -10.57 17.17 23.18
N ALA A 273 -11.61 17.14 24.01
CA ALA A 273 -11.51 17.52 25.42
C ALA A 273 -10.52 16.63 26.20
N ILE A 274 -10.55 15.31 25.99
CA ILE A 274 -9.59 14.38 26.62
C ILE A 274 -8.16 14.67 26.16
N LYS A 275 -7.95 14.85 24.86
CA LYS A 275 -6.63 15.20 24.31
C LYS A 275 -6.11 16.51 24.90
N GLU A 276 -6.96 17.52 25.05
CA GLU A 276 -6.59 18.80 25.68
C GLU A 276 -6.22 18.65 27.17
N LYS A 277 -6.97 17.86 27.94
CA LYS A 277 -6.66 17.57 29.34
C LYS A 277 -5.32 16.85 29.50
N ILE A 278 -5.07 15.82 28.69
CA ILE A 278 -3.83 15.05 28.74
C ILE A 278 -2.65 15.92 28.31
N ASN A 279 -2.83 16.76 27.30
CA ASN A 279 -1.81 17.75 26.92
C ASN A 279 -1.50 18.73 28.07
N ALA A 280 -2.51 19.19 28.80
CA ALA A 280 -2.28 20.04 29.98
C ALA A 280 -1.51 19.28 31.08
N PHE A 281 -1.87 18.03 31.35
CA PHE A 281 -1.18 17.16 32.30
C PHE A 281 0.30 16.93 31.94
N ILE A 282 0.58 16.59 30.67
CA ILE A 282 1.96 16.41 30.18
C ILE A 282 2.74 17.71 30.34
N LYS A 283 2.15 18.85 30.03
CA LYS A 283 2.82 20.17 30.15
C LYS A 283 3.18 20.52 31.60
N GLU A 284 2.33 20.15 32.55
CA GLU A 284 2.54 20.42 33.97
C GLU A 284 3.59 19.48 34.58
N LYS A 285 3.48 18.17 34.31
CA LYS A 285 4.33 17.14 34.94
C LYS A 285 5.65 16.89 34.20
N TYR A 286 5.66 17.05 32.87
CA TYR A 286 6.78 16.74 31.98
C TYR A 286 7.08 17.91 31.03
N SER A 287 7.49 19.05 31.61
CA SER A 287 7.75 20.28 30.85
C SER A 287 8.91 20.19 29.83
N SER A 288 9.84 19.25 30.01
CA SER A 288 10.88 18.91 29.03
C SER A 288 10.33 17.98 27.94
N ASP A 289 10.66 18.23 26.68
CA ASP A 289 10.28 17.40 25.52
C ASP A 289 8.76 17.25 25.30
N PHE A 290 7.98 18.27 25.68
CA PHE A 290 6.52 18.31 25.54
C PHE A 290 6.03 17.84 24.16
N ASP A 291 6.62 18.34 23.07
CA ASP A 291 6.18 18.00 21.72
C ASP A 291 6.32 16.51 21.40
N LYS A 292 7.42 15.88 21.84
CA LYS A 292 7.67 14.45 21.66
C LYS A 292 6.71 13.64 22.53
N LEU A 293 6.56 14.00 23.81
CA LEU A 293 5.68 13.30 24.75
C LEU A 293 4.21 13.40 24.36
N ARG A 294 3.80 14.54 23.81
CA ARG A 294 2.47 14.71 23.20
C ARG A 294 2.27 13.73 22.04
N GLU A 295 3.23 13.63 21.12
CA GLU A 295 3.13 12.69 19.99
C GLU A 295 3.09 11.23 20.48
N VAL A 296 3.88 10.88 21.51
CA VAL A 296 3.80 9.56 22.16
C VAL A 296 2.40 9.35 22.78
N ALA A 297 1.84 10.35 23.46
CA ALA A 297 0.50 10.24 24.04
C ALA A 297 -0.59 10.05 22.97
N GLU A 298 -0.48 10.71 21.82
CA GLU A 298 -1.36 10.47 20.67
C GLU A 298 -1.21 9.04 20.12
N GLN A 299 0.01 8.51 20.05
CA GLN A 299 0.25 7.12 19.64
C GLN A 299 -0.37 6.12 20.65
N VAL A 300 -0.19 6.36 21.96
CA VAL A 300 -0.80 5.53 23.02
C VAL A 300 -2.32 5.60 22.97
N PHE A 301 -2.90 6.77 22.66
CA PHE A 301 -4.33 6.89 22.44
C PHE A 301 -4.85 5.96 21.34
N GLU A 302 -4.21 5.98 20.18
CA GLU A 302 -4.61 5.12 19.05
C GLU A 302 -4.49 3.64 19.42
N GLU A 303 -3.42 3.24 20.11
CA GLU A 303 -3.22 1.86 20.58
C GLU A 303 -4.29 1.43 21.59
N VAL A 304 -4.61 2.27 22.58
CA VAL A 304 -5.66 1.97 23.58
C VAL A 304 -7.04 1.95 22.94
N ALA A 305 -7.34 2.88 22.04
CA ALA A 305 -8.59 2.90 21.31
C ALA A 305 -8.76 1.64 20.45
N ASP A 306 -7.71 1.22 19.75
CA ASP A 306 -7.69 -0.01 18.95
C ASP A 306 -7.92 -1.25 19.82
N GLU A 307 -7.22 -1.37 20.97
CA GLU A 307 -7.40 -2.45 21.94
C GLU A 307 -8.86 -2.54 22.43
N ILE A 308 -9.44 -1.40 22.85
CA ILE A 308 -10.83 -1.35 23.37
C ILE A 308 -11.82 -1.79 22.29
N VAL A 309 -11.69 -1.28 21.07
CA VAL A 309 -12.60 -1.60 19.97
C VAL A 309 -12.49 -3.07 19.59
N HIS A 310 -11.27 -3.60 19.47
CA HIS A 310 -11.05 -5.02 19.17
C HIS A 310 -11.62 -5.93 20.26
N GLN A 311 -11.35 -5.64 21.53
CA GLN A 311 -11.86 -6.44 22.66
C GLN A 311 -13.39 -6.48 22.66
N ASN A 312 -14.05 -5.33 22.53
CA ASN A 312 -15.51 -5.27 22.52
C ASN A 312 -16.13 -5.96 21.30
N ILE A 313 -15.48 -5.92 20.13
CA ILE A 313 -15.95 -6.64 18.95
C ILE A 313 -15.82 -8.15 19.15
N LEU A 314 -14.69 -8.63 19.68
CA LEU A 314 -14.42 -10.05 19.87
C LEU A 314 -15.25 -10.68 21.00
N GLU A 315 -15.40 -9.98 22.13
CA GLU A 315 -16.04 -10.52 23.33
C GLU A 315 -17.55 -10.22 23.39
N LYS A 316 -17.98 -9.07 22.86
CA LYS A 316 -19.35 -8.57 23.03
C LYS A 316 -20.10 -8.45 21.70
N GLU A 317 -19.46 -8.79 20.57
CA GLU A 317 -19.97 -8.57 19.21
C GLU A 317 -20.46 -7.13 18.96
N GLN A 318 -19.88 -6.17 19.69
CA GLN A 318 -20.37 -4.80 19.74
C GLN A 318 -19.47 -3.86 18.95
N ARG A 319 -20.03 -3.26 17.90
CA ARG A 319 -19.36 -2.22 17.12
C ARG A 319 -19.52 -0.84 17.79
N PRO A 320 -18.60 0.11 17.55
CA PRO A 320 -18.70 1.48 18.07
C PRO A 320 -20.01 2.20 17.73
N ASP A 321 -20.61 1.89 16.58
CA ASP A 321 -21.88 2.44 16.12
C ASP A 321 -23.13 1.63 16.56
N GLY A 322 -22.93 0.62 17.41
CA GLY A 322 -24.00 -0.22 17.97
C GLY A 322 -24.60 -1.25 17.01
N ARG A 323 -24.09 -1.38 15.78
CA ARG A 323 -24.56 -2.38 14.82
C ARG A 323 -24.06 -3.79 15.14
N LYS A 324 -24.78 -4.80 14.67
CA LYS A 324 -24.27 -6.18 14.64
C LYS A 324 -23.14 -6.33 13.63
N LEU A 325 -22.36 -7.41 13.74
CA LEU A 325 -21.28 -7.74 12.80
C LEU A 325 -21.82 -7.94 11.36
N SER A 326 -23.02 -8.53 11.22
CA SER A 326 -23.67 -8.77 9.93
C SER A 326 -24.57 -7.63 9.43
N GLU A 327 -24.70 -6.54 10.19
CA GLU A 327 -25.65 -5.48 9.89
C GLU A 327 -25.02 -4.34 9.06
N VAL A 328 -25.62 -4.06 7.92
CA VAL A 328 -25.27 -2.94 7.04
C VAL A 328 -26.01 -1.67 7.50
N ARG A 329 -25.38 -0.50 7.39
CA ARG A 329 -26.03 0.79 7.68
C ARG A 329 -27.24 1.01 6.76
N SER A 330 -28.14 1.90 7.17
CA SER A 330 -29.26 2.33 6.33
C SER A 330 -28.79 2.83 4.96
N ILE A 331 -29.50 2.41 3.92
CA ILE A 331 -29.21 2.78 2.53
C ILE A 331 -30.37 3.60 1.98
N SER A 332 -30.06 4.72 1.33
CA SER A 332 -31.02 5.49 0.56
C SER A 332 -30.43 5.88 -0.78
N CYS A 333 -31.24 5.79 -1.83
CA CYS A 333 -30.86 6.10 -3.19
C CYS A 333 -31.81 7.16 -3.75
N ILE A 334 -31.25 8.21 -4.35
CA ILE A 334 -32.00 9.22 -5.11
C ILE A 334 -31.42 9.22 -6.52
N THR A 335 -32.26 9.11 -7.53
CA THR A 335 -31.88 9.23 -8.94
C THR A 335 -32.42 10.52 -9.53
N SER A 336 -31.80 11.00 -10.62
CA SER A 336 -32.23 12.20 -11.36
C SER A 336 -32.28 13.47 -10.51
N LEU A 337 -31.32 13.64 -9.59
CA LEU A 337 -31.24 14.82 -8.72
C LEU A 337 -30.91 16.09 -9.50
N LEU A 338 -29.99 16.00 -10.47
CA LEU A 338 -29.49 17.15 -11.21
C LEU A 338 -30.26 17.34 -12.53
N PRO A 339 -30.82 18.53 -12.81
CA PRO A 339 -31.76 18.73 -13.91
C PRO A 339 -31.14 18.79 -15.31
N ARG A 340 -29.81 18.93 -15.43
CA ARG A 340 -29.12 19.17 -16.72
C ARG A 340 -28.09 18.10 -17.09
N THR A 341 -27.79 17.17 -16.20
CA THR A 341 -26.85 16.07 -16.45
C THR A 341 -27.55 14.93 -17.19
N HIS A 342 -26.83 14.16 -18.00
CA HIS A 342 -27.42 12.99 -18.67
C HIS A 342 -27.93 11.94 -17.67
N GLY A 343 -27.21 11.74 -16.56
CA GLY A 343 -27.65 10.95 -15.43
C GLY A 343 -27.04 11.46 -14.12
N SER A 344 -27.77 11.33 -13.02
CA SER A 344 -27.25 11.63 -11.69
C SER A 344 -27.88 10.70 -10.66
N ALA A 345 -27.10 10.33 -9.65
CA ALA A 345 -27.57 9.56 -8.52
C ALA A 345 -26.84 9.98 -7.24
N VAL A 346 -27.56 10.03 -6.14
CA VAL A 346 -26.99 10.11 -4.79
C VAL A 346 -27.22 8.77 -4.12
N PHE A 347 -26.11 8.11 -3.77
CA PHE A 347 -26.10 6.92 -2.94
C PHE A 347 -25.64 7.31 -1.55
N THR A 348 -26.45 7.02 -0.53
CA THR A 348 -26.10 7.26 0.87
C THR A 348 -26.17 5.94 1.63
N ARG A 349 -25.11 5.63 2.38
CA ARG A 349 -25.00 4.47 3.28
C ARG A 349 -24.57 4.95 4.68
N GLY A 350 -25.53 5.14 5.57
CA GLY A 350 -25.36 5.84 6.85
C GLY A 350 -24.79 7.25 6.63
N GLU A 351 -23.65 7.56 7.23
CA GLU A 351 -22.99 8.87 7.09
C GLU A 351 -22.13 9.04 5.83
N THR A 352 -21.98 8.00 5.01
CA THR A 352 -21.20 8.06 3.77
C THR A 352 -22.14 8.35 2.60
N GLN A 353 -21.89 9.43 1.87
CA GLN A 353 -22.68 9.83 0.72
C GLN A 353 -21.78 10.05 -0.51
N ALA A 354 -22.25 9.60 -1.67
CA ALA A 354 -21.63 9.84 -2.96
C ALA A 354 -22.67 10.38 -3.95
N LEU A 355 -22.38 11.53 -4.56
CA LEU A 355 -23.09 12.04 -5.73
C LEU A 355 -22.30 11.60 -6.98
N THR A 356 -22.89 10.71 -7.77
CA THR A 356 -22.32 10.24 -9.04
C THR A 356 -23.09 10.86 -10.20
N VAL A 357 -22.36 11.31 -11.22
CA VAL A 357 -22.92 11.95 -12.42
C VAL A 357 -22.43 11.21 -13.65
N THR A 358 -23.34 10.90 -14.56
CA THR A 358 -23.04 10.28 -15.85
C THR A 358 -23.18 11.30 -16.96
N THR A 359 -22.19 11.33 -17.85
CA THR A 359 -22.20 12.16 -19.06
C THR A 359 -21.86 11.28 -20.26
N LEU A 360 -22.72 11.30 -21.27
CA LEU A 360 -22.48 10.67 -22.56
C LEU A 360 -21.79 11.66 -23.51
N GLY A 361 -20.78 11.17 -24.22
CA GLY A 361 -20.03 11.92 -25.23
C GLY A 361 -20.04 11.20 -26.57
N SER A 362 -19.59 11.91 -27.60
CA SER A 362 -19.33 11.34 -28.92
C SER A 362 -18.04 10.50 -28.91
N PRO A 363 -17.78 9.68 -29.94
CA PRO A 363 -16.48 9.01 -30.07
C PRO A 363 -15.26 9.96 -30.11
N GLY A 364 -15.46 11.26 -30.37
CA GLY A 364 -14.40 12.26 -30.32
C GLY A 364 -13.96 12.64 -28.89
N ASP A 365 -14.77 12.30 -27.89
CA ASP A 365 -14.51 12.60 -26.47
C ASP A 365 -13.73 11.48 -25.75
N GLU A 366 -13.22 10.49 -26.50
CA GLU A 366 -12.34 9.44 -25.98
C GLU A 366 -11.07 10.03 -25.35
N GLN A 367 -10.70 9.52 -24.17
CA GLN A 367 -9.44 9.91 -23.53
C GLN A 367 -8.28 9.15 -24.17
N PHE A 368 -7.28 9.89 -24.64
CA PHE A 368 -6.03 9.32 -25.12
C PHE A 368 -5.07 9.11 -23.95
N ILE A 369 -4.56 7.88 -23.81
CA ILE A 369 -3.57 7.50 -22.81
C ILE A 369 -2.30 7.10 -23.54
N ASP A 370 -1.24 7.87 -23.31
CA ASP A 370 0.10 7.67 -23.86
C ASP A 370 1.09 7.51 -22.70
N THR A 371 1.33 6.26 -22.27
CA THR A 371 2.31 5.91 -21.23
C THR A 371 3.49 5.14 -21.84
N MET A 372 4.41 4.66 -21.01
CA MET A 372 5.47 3.76 -21.49
C MET A 372 4.90 2.40 -21.91
N GLU A 373 3.82 1.94 -21.26
CA GLU A 373 3.24 0.60 -21.46
C GLU A 373 2.19 0.57 -22.57
N VAL A 374 1.36 1.61 -22.67
CA VAL A 374 0.19 1.61 -23.56
C VAL A 374 0.02 2.91 -24.34
N ASP A 375 -0.51 2.77 -25.55
CA ASP A 375 -0.99 3.84 -26.40
C ASP A 375 -2.43 3.51 -26.82
N ILE A 376 -3.39 3.90 -26.00
CA ILE A 376 -4.79 3.46 -26.12
C ILE A 376 -5.78 4.60 -25.99
N LYS A 377 -7.01 4.32 -26.42
CA LYS A 377 -8.17 5.20 -26.22
C LYS A 377 -9.10 4.59 -25.20
N LYS A 378 -9.42 5.36 -24.16
CA LYS A 378 -10.33 4.97 -23.09
C LYS A 378 -11.70 5.61 -23.33
N ARG A 379 -12.74 4.77 -23.37
CA ARG A 379 -14.15 5.20 -23.54
C ARG A 379 -14.89 5.39 -22.23
N TYR A 380 -14.53 4.60 -21.22
CA TYR A 380 -15.11 4.70 -19.89
C TYR A 380 -14.14 5.46 -18.98
N ILE A 381 -14.56 6.61 -18.46
CA ILE A 381 -13.74 7.49 -17.64
C ILE A 381 -14.36 7.54 -16.25
N HIS A 382 -13.60 7.11 -15.25
CA HIS A 382 -13.97 7.09 -13.84
C HIS A 382 -12.75 7.39 -12.99
#